data_AF-A0A3N5ZH72-F1
#
_entry.id   AF-A0A3N5ZH72-F1
#
_cell.length_a   1.000
_cell.length_b   1.000
_cell.length_c   1.000
_cell.angle_alpha   90.00
_cell.angle_beta   90.00
_cell.angle_gamma   90.00
#
_symmetry.space_group_name_H-M   'P 1'
#
loop_
_entity.id
_entity.type
_entity.pdbx_description
1 polymer ?
#
loop_
_entity_poly.entity_id
_entity_poly.type
_entity_poly.pdbx_seq_one_letter_code
_entity_poly.pdbx_strand_id
1 'polypeptide(L)'
;MTLTGAVAAGGSLRHDHVVDASASTAPAGVNVALETTTRYYTMSARVRPFLVWIQSQNVGGARLSWSRTPGEDSLVELLVGSDPARTPRGVNRWGFIAERSIGRVAELVGIMTETDDAMIDRARTERSVETVNGRVYKTIQSVVRDGEATSTVGRLVVDDNLTYRHYRALLQRLPGSRRTVQRMKVEPETEPGFLTAVKSLVQERLVVPEGTAGRASRNPLRRQFVYAGATWELSLHDSGLLADVMVRQRRYGPAIQGEFKIRNMVTRKETTFRMLYAAGAKEPGTPLRIVYRPRWWIEIELVLVNGDEAERALALGPSTGPHVVPWQR
;
A
#
# COMPACT_ATOMS: atom_id res chain seq x y z
N MET A 1 11.70 -1.39 -4.68
CA MET A 1 11.80 -0.46 -5.82
C MET A 1 12.34 0.84 -5.25
N THR A 2 13.64 1.12 -5.45
CA THR A 2 14.29 2.31 -4.87
C THR A 2 14.70 3.26 -5.99
N LEU A 3 14.20 4.48 -5.90
CA LEU A 3 14.56 5.64 -6.72
C LEU A 3 15.58 6.43 -5.89
N THR A 4 16.76 6.72 -6.44
CA THR A 4 17.86 7.42 -5.74
C THR A 4 18.15 8.75 -6.42
N GLY A 5 18.34 9.82 -5.63
CA GLY A 5 18.84 11.12 -6.06
C GLY A 5 19.50 11.82 -4.88
N ALA A 6 20.77 12.21 -5.04
CA ALA A 6 21.63 12.81 -4.03
C ALA A 6 21.55 14.34 -4.07
N VAL A 7 21.65 15.00 -2.89
CA VAL A 7 22.05 16.42 -2.76
C VAL A 7 22.90 16.57 -1.51
N ALA A 8 24.01 17.31 -1.64
CA ALA A 8 24.99 17.60 -0.62
C ALA A 8 24.78 18.98 0.03
N ALA A 9 25.09 19.00 1.34
CA ALA A 9 25.70 20.05 2.19
C ALA A 9 25.21 21.52 2.21
N GLY A 10 25.00 22.01 3.45
CA GLY A 10 25.47 23.34 3.89
C GLY A 10 24.45 24.18 4.68
N GLY A 11 24.69 24.41 5.97
CA GLY A 11 24.05 25.53 6.71
C GLY A 11 23.74 25.27 8.19
N SER A 12 24.72 25.52 9.05
CA SER A 12 24.58 25.66 10.50
C SER A 12 23.72 26.88 10.87
N LEU A 13 22.86 26.78 11.89
CA LEU A 13 22.55 27.88 12.83
C LEU A 13 21.81 27.33 14.07
N ARG A 14 22.43 27.53 15.24
CA ARG A 14 21.86 27.36 16.58
C ARG A 14 20.73 28.37 16.82
N HIS A 15 19.75 28.03 17.67
CA HIS A 15 19.30 28.84 18.81
C HIS A 15 18.39 27.99 19.72
N ASP A 16 18.72 27.98 21.01
CA ASP A 16 18.00 27.37 22.11
C ASP A 16 16.69 28.11 22.39
N HIS A 17 15.63 27.38 22.75
CA HIS A 17 14.64 27.87 23.72
C HIS A 17 13.88 26.71 24.36
N VAL A 18 14.13 26.56 25.67
CA VAL A 18 13.39 25.73 26.61
C VAL A 18 12.08 26.44 26.94
N VAL A 19 10.94 25.74 26.84
CA VAL A 19 9.67 26.16 27.46
C VAL A 19 8.99 24.96 28.10
N ASP A 20 8.63 25.16 29.36
CA ASP A 20 8.10 24.22 30.34
C ASP A 20 6.88 23.39 29.91
N ALA A 21 6.91 22.12 30.33
CA ALA A 21 5.82 21.18 30.25
C ALA A 21 4.78 21.45 31.36
N SER A 22 3.66 22.07 30.99
CA SER A 22 2.45 22.02 31.81
C SER A 22 1.60 20.80 31.41
N ALA A 23 1.44 19.88 32.36
CA ALA A 23 0.66 18.66 32.22
C ALA A 23 -0.82 18.97 31.96
N SER A 24 -1.29 18.67 30.75
CA SER A 24 -2.72 18.61 30.41
C SER A 24 -3.22 17.18 30.60
N THR A 25 -4.01 16.97 31.65
CA THR A 25 -4.71 15.73 31.95
C THR A 25 -5.81 15.51 30.90
N ALA A 26 -5.57 14.58 29.95
CA ALA A 26 -6.58 14.17 28.97
C ALA A 26 -7.69 13.33 29.64
N PRO A 27 -8.98 13.58 29.34
CA PRO A 27 -10.07 12.77 29.86
C PRO A 27 -10.04 11.36 29.24
N ALA A 28 -10.35 10.36 30.07
CA ALA A 28 -10.40 8.94 29.69
C ALA A 28 -11.37 8.73 28.52
N GLY A 29 -10.82 8.40 27.34
CA GLY A 29 -11.59 8.14 26.13
C GLY A 29 -12.41 6.86 26.24
N VAL A 30 -13.70 6.96 25.93
CA VAL A 30 -14.57 5.82 25.60
C VAL A 30 -13.89 5.04 24.47
N ASN A 31 -13.50 3.79 24.74
CA ASN A 31 -13.00 2.86 23.72
C ASN A 31 -14.15 2.46 22.78
N VAL A 32 -14.48 3.30 21.81
CA VAL A 32 -15.37 2.90 20.72
C VAL A 32 -14.57 1.94 19.83
N ALA A 33 -14.94 0.66 19.85
CA ALA A 33 -14.28 -0.35 19.04
C ALA A 33 -14.47 -0.04 17.54
N LEU A 34 -13.35 0.02 16.80
CA LEU A 34 -13.33 0.15 15.35
C LEU A 34 -14.01 -1.07 14.70
N GLU A 35 -15.15 -0.88 14.04
CA GLU A 35 -15.71 -1.92 13.17
C GLU A 35 -14.71 -2.18 12.04
N THR A 36 -14.08 -3.34 12.09
CA THR A 36 -12.98 -3.71 11.20
C THR A 36 -13.44 -4.81 10.26
N THR A 37 -13.42 -4.51 8.96
CA THR A 37 -13.61 -5.54 7.92
C THR A 37 -12.25 -5.97 7.40
N THR A 38 -12.04 -7.29 7.34
CA THR A 38 -10.84 -7.88 6.75
C THR A 38 -11.21 -8.78 5.57
N ARG A 39 -10.40 -8.70 4.51
CA ARG A 39 -10.47 -9.53 3.31
C ARG A 39 -9.10 -10.08 2.99
N TYR A 40 -9.09 -11.24 2.37
CA TYR A 40 -7.88 -12.01 2.11
C TYR A 40 -7.84 -12.48 0.67
N TYR A 41 -6.63 -12.63 0.16
CA TYR A 41 -6.40 -12.93 -1.25
C TYR A 41 -5.32 -13.98 -1.41
N THR A 42 -5.49 -14.85 -2.39
CA THR A 42 -4.42 -15.73 -2.88
C THR A 42 -3.69 -15.07 -4.05
N MET A 43 -2.37 -15.24 -4.11
CA MET A 43 -1.54 -14.69 -5.16
C MET A 43 -1.20 -15.74 -6.23
N SER A 44 -1.34 -15.38 -7.50
CA SER A 44 -0.74 -16.06 -8.63
C SER A 44 0.30 -15.16 -9.30
N ALA A 45 1.33 -15.76 -9.86
CA ALA A 45 2.35 -15.04 -10.63
C ALA A 45 2.47 -15.66 -12.02
N ARG A 46 2.61 -14.81 -13.03
CA ARG A 46 2.87 -15.24 -14.41
C ARG A 46 4.13 -14.57 -14.90
N VAL A 47 4.96 -15.35 -15.60
CA VAL A 47 6.21 -14.89 -16.19
C VAL A 47 6.19 -15.23 -17.67
N ARG A 48 6.71 -14.31 -18.49
CA ARG A 48 6.81 -14.46 -19.94
C ARG A 48 8.29 -14.54 -20.36
N PRO A 49 8.92 -15.72 -20.36
CA PRO A 49 10.33 -15.85 -20.78
C PRO A 49 10.53 -15.58 -22.28
N PHE A 50 9.50 -15.78 -23.12
CA PHE A 50 9.53 -15.49 -24.57
C PHE A 50 8.13 -15.08 -25.09
N LEU A 51 7.49 -15.91 -25.93
CA LEU A 51 6.14 -15.64 -26.45
C LEU A 51 5.01 -16.24 -25.60
N VAL A 52 5.32 -17.21 -24.74
CA VAL A 52 4.35 -17.92 -23.89
C VAL A 52 4.36 -17.42 -22.43
N TRP A 53 3.20 -17.42 -21.79
CA TRP A 53 3.05 -17.16 -20.36
C TRP A 53 3.10 -18.47 -19.58
N ILE A 54 3.96 -18.52 -18.57
CA ILE A 54 4.00 -19.61 -17.58
C ILE A 54 3.41 -19.06 -16.28
N GLN A 55 2.48 -19.80 -15.69
CA GLN A 55 1.78 -19.39 -14.47
C GLN A 55 2.13 -20.33 -13.32
N SER A 56 2.35 -19.74 -12.14
CA SER A 56 2.34 -20.44 -10.87
C SER A 56 1.20 -19.88 -10.03
N GLN A 57 0.36 -20.77 -9.50
CA GLN A 57 -0.74 -20.42 -8.61
C GLN A 57 -0.30 -20.52 -7.15
N ASN A 58 -1.01 -19.82 -6.27
CA ASN A 58 -0.84 -19.91 -4.82
C ASN A 58 0.60 -19.64 -4.33
N VAL A 59 1.29 -18.66 -4.94
CA VAL A 59 2.68 -18.30 -4.62
C VAL A 59 2.81 -17.36 -3.41
N GLY A 60 1.70 -17.04 -2.75
CA GLY A 60 1.63 -16.07 -1.67
C GLY A 60 0.20 -15.58 -1.47
N GLY A 61 0.04 -14.37 -0.94
CA GLY A 61 -1.28 -13.76 -0.81
C GLY A 61 -1.26 -12.33 -0.28
N ALA A 62 -2.43 -11.83 0.06
CA ALA A 62 -2.61 -10.51 0.64
C ALA A 62 -3.72 -10.48 1.70
N ARG A 63 -3.65 -9.48 2.58
CA ARG A 63 -4.68 -9.10 3.55
C ARG A 63 -4.97 -7.62 3.38
N LEU A 64 -6.23 -7.28 3.14
CA LEU A 64 -6.74 -5.92 3.13
C LEU A 64 -7.69 -5.77 4.31
N SER A 65 -7.40 -4.84 5.21
CA SER A 65 -8.31 -4.46 6.29
C SER A 65 -8.68 -3.00 6.17
N TRP A 66 -9.92 -2.69 6.51
CA TRP A 66 -10.34 -1.32 6.71
C TRP A 66 -11.26 -1.23 7.91
N SER A 67 -11.17 -0.10 8.61
CA SER A 67 -12.04 0.21 9.73
C SER A 67 -12.43 1.67 9.72
N ARG A 68 -13.56 1.97 10.35
CA ARG A 68 -14.06 3.34 10.54
C ARG A 68 -14.72 3.46 11.91
N THR A 69 -14.47 4.56 12.61
CA THR A 69 -15.23 4.95 13.80
C THR A 69 -16.22 6.04 13.42
N PRO A 70 -17.39 6.13 14.09
CA PRO A 70 -18.19 7.35 14.10
C PRO A 70 -17.31 8.52 14.61
N GLY A 71 -17.02 9.51 13.77
CA GLY A 71 -16.11 10.63 14.11
C GLY A 71 -14.83 10.76 13.27
N GLU A 72 -14.85 10.26 12.02
CA GLU A 72 -13.82 10.47 10.98
C GLU A 72 -12.49 9.70 11.11
N ASP A 73 -12.26 8.91 12.17
CA ASP A 73 -11.11 8.00 12.18
C ASP A 73 -11.33 6.85 11.18
N SER A 74 -10.40 6.70 10.25
CA SER A 74 -10.39 5.58 9.32
C SER A 74 -8.98 5.02 9.18
N LEU A 75 -8.89 3.69 9.08
CA LEU A 75 -7.65 2.96 8.87
C LEU A 75 -7.85 2.05 7.67
N VAL A 76 -6.88 2.01 6.76
CA VAL A 76 -6.80 1.05 5.67
C VAL A 76 -5.41 0.42 5.69
N GLU A 77 -5.34 -0.90 5.72
CA GLU A 77 -4.07 -1.63 5.72
C GLU A 77 -4.03 -2.65 4.61
N LEU A 78 -2.88 -2.74 3.94
CA LEU A 78 -2.60 -3.76 2.94
C LEU A 78 -1.28 -4.46 3.31
N LEU A 79 -1.37 -5.77 3.53
CA LEU A 79 -0.23 -6.67 3.54
C LEU A 79 -0.27 -7.50 2.26
N VAL A 80 0.80 -7.55 1.49
CA VAL A 80 0.91 -8.39 0.29
C VAL A 80 2.28 -9.02 0.25
N GLY A 81 2.36 -10.31 -0.07
CA GLY A 81 3.66 -10.97 -0.10
C GLY A 81 3.66 -12.33 -0.78
N SER A 82 4.82 -12.67 -1.32
CA SER A 82 5.13 -14.00 -1.80
C SER A 82 5.61 -14.89 -0.66
N ASP A 83 5.35 -16.19 -0.78
CA ASP A 83 5.79 -17.19 0.17
C ASP A 83 7.01 -17.95 -0.39
N PRO A 84 8.20 -17.84 0.21
CA PRO A 84 9.40 -18.50 -0.31
C PRO A 84 9.25 -20.02 -0.41
N ALA A 85 8.40 -20.66 0.40
CA ALA A 85 8.18 -22.10 0.31
C ALA A 85 7.33 -22.51 -0.90
N ARG A 86 6.58 -21.57 -1.50
CA ARG A 86 5.65 -21.83 -2.61
C ARG A 86 6.04 -21.15 -3.91
N THR A 87 7.07 -20.31 -3.89
CA THR A 87 7.52 -19.56 -5.07
C THR A 87 8.63 -20.32 -5.80
N PRO A 88 8.62 -20.30 -7.14
CA PRO A 88 9.80 -20.71 -7.89
C PRO A 88 11.02 -19.90 -7.44
N ARG A 89 12.14 -20.59 -7.14
CA ARG A 89 13.41 -20.01 -6.65
C ARG A 89 13.36 -19.32 -5.28
N GLY A 90 12.35 -19.59 -4.45
CA GLY A 90 12.33 -19.09 -3.07
C GLY A 90 12.24 -17.57 -2.95
N VAL A 91 11.57 -16.93 -3.91
CA VAL A 91 11.38 -15.47 -3.90
C VAL A 91 10.57 -15.07 -2.67
N ASN A 92 11.19 -14.27 -1.81
CA ASN A 92 10.55 -13.66 -0.64
C ASN A 92 10.47 -12.14 -0.86
N ARG A 93 9.36 -11.66 -1.41
CA ARG A 93 9.07 -10.25 -1.67
C ARG A 93 7.72 -9.91 -1.09
N TRP A 94 7.67 -8.84 -0.30
CA TRP A 94 6.43 -8.45 0.36
C TRP A 94 6.47 -6.98 0.78
N GLY A 95 5.27 -6.45 1.07
CA GLY A 95 5.08 -5.11 1.59
C GLY A 95 3.87 -5.04 2.49
N PHE A 96 3.96 -4.16 3.48
CA PHE A 96 2.90 -3.72 4.36
C PHE A 96 2.77 -2.21 4.24
N ILE A 97 1.54 -1.72 4.10
CA ILE A 97 1.21 -0.29 4.17
C ILE A 97 -0.02 -0.15 5.07
N ALA A 98 0.00 0.80 5.99
CA ALA A 98 -1.14 1.25 6.77
C ALA A 98 -1.30 2.76 6.56
N GLU A 99 -2.52 3.17 6.27
CA GLU A 99 -2.90 4.57 6.09
C GLU A 99 -4.04 4.87 7.05
N ARG A 100 -3.83 5.85 7.93
CA ARG A 100 -4.82 6.32 8.89
C ARG A 100 -5.18 7.76 8.59
N SER A 101 -6.44 8.11 8.80
CA SER A 101 -6.92 9.49 8.71
C SER A 101 -7.77 9.77 9.93
N ILE A 102 -7.46 10.86 10.64
CA ILE A 102 -8.16 11.34 11.83
C ILE A 102 -8.43 12.83 11.61
N GLY A 103 -9.66 13.17 11.26
CA GLY A 103 -10.02 14.53 10.86
C GLY A 103 -9.13 15.02 9.71
N ARG A 104 -8.35 16.08 9.95
CA ARG A 104 -7.42 16.67 8.96
C ARG A 104 -5.99 16.12 9.00
N VAL A 105 -5.73 15.16 9.87
CA VAL A 105 -4.41 14.53 9.99
C VAL A 105 -4.44 13.19 9.31
N ALA A 106 -3.44 12.95 8.49
CA ALA A 106 -3.28 11.76 7.70
C ALA A 106 -1.91 11.17 7.97
N GLU A 107 -1.85 9.88 8.27
CA GLU A 107 -0.62 9.19 8.61
C GLU A 107 -0.46 7.94 7.74
N LEU A 108 0.76 7.68 7.30
CA LEU A 108 1.12 6.49 6.54
C LEU A 108 2.33 5.83 7.18
N VAL A 109 2.28 4.51 7.31
CA VAL A 109 3.45 3.68 7.63
C VAL A 109 3.56 2.57 6.60
N GLY A 110 4.76 2.41 6.04
CA GLY A 110 5.06 1.40 5.04
C GLY A 110 6.36 0.67 5.34
N ILE A 111 6.37 -0.65 5.14
CA ILE A 111 7.56 -1.50 5.15
C ILE A 111 7.48 -2.40 3.93
N MET A 112 8.56 -2.50 3.17
CA MET A 112 8.62 -3.43 2.04
C MET A 112 10.03 -3.95 1.84
N THR A 113 10.14 -5.17 1.33
CA THR A 113 11.43 -5.70 0.85
C THR A 113 12.02 -4.71 -0.16
N GLU A 114 13.25 -4.25 0.09
CA GLU A 114 13.95 -3.45 -0.91
C GLU A 114 14.23 -4.35 -2.12
N THR A 115 13.97 -3.83 -3.33
CA THR A 115 14.38 -4.54 -4.54
C THR A 115 15.62 -3.87 -5.05
N ASP A 116 16.72 -4.61 -5.06
CA ASP A 116 17.90 -4.23 -5.80
C ASP A 116 17.69 -4.47 -7.29
N ASP A 117 16.90 -3.59 -7.94
CA ASP A 117 17.04 -3.43 -9.39
C ASP A 117 18.46 -2.90 -9.72
N ALA A 118 19.09 -2.21 -8.76
CA ALA A 118 20.44 -1.66 -8.85
C ALA A 118 21.57 -2.65 -8.57
N MET A 119 21.38 -3.82 -7.93
CA MET A 119 22.50 -4.78 -7.74
C MET A 119 22.90 -5.46 -9.04
N ILE A 120 21.99 -5.62 -10.00
CA ILE A 120 22.34 -6.17 -11.32
C ILE A 120 23.24 -5.18 -12.10
N ASP A 121 22.98 -3.88 -11.98
CA ASP A 121 23.76 -2.83 -12.67
C ASP A 121 25.02 -2.41 -11.87
N ARG A 122 24.98 -2.38 -10.53
CA ARG A 122 26.15 -2.06 -9.68
C ARG A 122 27.17 -3.18 -9.62
N ALA A 123 26.78 -4.45 -9.74
CA ALA A 123 27.72 -5.58 -9.83
C ALA A 123 28.61 -5.52 -11.08
N ARG A 124 28.27 -4.70 -12.08
CA ARG A 124 29.12 -4.43 -13.24
C ARG A 124 30.11 -3.27 -13.06
N THR A 125 29.89 -2.38 -12.09
CA THR A 125 30.62 -1.10 -12.01
C THR A 125 31.41 -0.93 -10.70
N GLU A 126 31.02 -1.59 -9.61
CA GLU A 126 31.68 -1.44 -8.32
C GLU A 126 32.13 -2.82 -7.80
N ARG A 127 33.43 -3.12 -7.97
CA ARG A 127 34.09 -4.11 -7.10
C ARG A 127 34.03 -3.57 -5.67
N SER A 128 33.69 -4.44 -4.73
CA SER A 128 33.69 -4.25 -3.27
C SER A 128 32.70 -3.26 -2.67
N VAL A 129 31.47 -3.74 -2.40
CA VAL A 129 30.87 -3.57 -1.06
C VAL A 129 30.49 -4.95 -0.61
N GLU A 130 31.13 -5.40 0.47
CA GLU A 130 30.84 -6.64 1.16
C GLU A 130 29.34 -6.86 1.32
N THR A 131 28.91 -8.08 0.97
CA THR A 131 27.65 -8.68 1.38
C THR A 131 27.60 -8.70 2.91
N VAL A 132 27.16 -7.61 3.54
CA VAL A 132 26.72 -7.64 4.93
C VAL A 132 25.48 -8.54 4.97
N ASN A 133 25.58 -9.64 5.71
CA ASN A 133 24.62 -10.75 5.80
C ASN A 133 23.24 -10.33 6.35
N GLY A 134 22.46 -9.54 5.61
CA GLY A 134 21.09 -9.19 6.02
C GLY A 134 20.21 -8.70 4.86
N ARG A 135 18.89 -8.94 4.97
CA ARG A 135 17.89 -8.40 4.05
C ARG A 135 17.59 -6.96 4.41
N VAL A 136 17.52 -6.12 3.37
CA VAL A 136 17.16 -4.71 3.51
C VAL A 136 15.67 -4.51 3.26
N TYR A 137 15.02 -3.80 4.18
CA TYR A 137 13.63 -3.36 4.07
C TYR A 137 13.59 -1.84 3.96
N LYS A 138 12.90 -1.34 2.93
CA LYS A 138 12.57 0.08 2.83
C LYS A 138 11.45 0.39 3.81
N THR A 139 11.63 1.44 4.60
CA THR A 139 10.63 1.93 5.54
C THR A 139 10.17 3.31 5.12
N ILE A 140 8.88 3.60 5.30
CA ILE A 140 8.26 4.88 4.97
C ILE A 140 7.38 5.25 6.15
N GLN A 141 7.50 6.47 6.64
CA GLN A 141 6.53 7.08 7.55
C GLN A 141 6.19 8.44 6.97
N SER A 142 4.92 8.74 6.77
CA SER A 142 4.50 10.04 6.28
C SER A 142 3.38 10.57 7.16
N VAL A 143 3.39 11.88 7.39
CA VAL A 143 2.30 12.60 8.04
C VAL A 143 1.93 13.76 7.13
N VAL A 144 0.64 13.91 6.85
CA VAL A 144 0.05 15.04 6.15
C VAL A 144 -0.85 15.78 7.14
N ARG A 145 -0.58 17.07 7.32
CA ARG A 145 -1.32 17.96 8.22
C ARG A 145 -1.21 19.40 7.70
N ASP A 146 -2.32 20.14 7.73
CA ASP A 146 -2.36 21.58 7.43
C ASP A 146 -1.71 22.00 6.10
N GLY A 147 -1.89 21.20 5.04
CA GLY A 147 -1.33 21.48 3.71
C GLY A 147 0.17 21.19 3.59
N GLU A 148 0.78 20.53 4.57
CA GLU A 148 2.17 20.08 4.53
C GLU A 148 2.25 18.56 4.72
N ALA A 149 3.15 17.94 3.97
CA ALA A 149 3.52 16.55 4.15
C ALA A 149 4.96 16.41 4.61
N THR A 150 5.16 15.75 5.74
CA THR A 150 6.48 15.31 6.21
C THR A 150 6.59 13.81 5.95
N SER A 151 7.59 13.41 5.17
CA SER A 151 7.89 12.01 4.87
C SER A 151 9.29 11.65 5.34
N THR A 152 9.37 10.55 6.07
CA THR A 152 10.58 9.91 6.50
C THR A 152 10.75 8.60 5.74
N VAL A 153 11.84 8.49 4.97
CA VAL A 153 12.21 7.25 4.27
C VAL A 153 13.48 6.69 4.90
N GLY A 154 13.47 5.41 5.22
CA GLY A 154 14.58 4.74 5.86
C GLY A 154 14.85 3.35 5.29
N ARG A 155 15.89 2.72 5.83
CA ARG A 155 16.24 1.34 5.58
C ARG A 155 16.42 0.61 6.91
N LEU A 156 15.91 -0.60 6.96
CA LEU A 156 16.09 -1.52 8.09
C LEU A 156 16.80 -2.76 7.54
N VAL A 157 18.00 -3.05 8.04
CA VAL A 157 18.75 -4.26 7.71
C VAL A 157 18.45 -5.29 8.79
N VAL A 158 18.10 -6.50 8.40
CA VAL A 158 17.81 -7.61 9.32
C VAL A 158 18.47 -8.87 8.82
N ASP A 159 19.19 -9.55 9.70
CA ASP A 159 20.00 -10.73 9.35
C ASP A 159 19.12 -11.97 9.03
N ASP A 160 17.86 -11.93 9.44
CA ASP A 160 16.88 -13.00 9.21
C ASP A 160 16.16 -12.89 7.86
N ASN A 161 15.83 -14.05 7.28
CA ASN A 161 14.98 -14.16 6.09
C ASN A 161 13.49 -14.00 6.44
N LEU A 162 13.12 -12.81 6.92
CA LEU A 162 11.75 -12.52 7.36
C LEU A 162 10.77 -12.50 6.20
N THR A 163 9.70 -13.27 6.33
CA THR A 163 8.56 -13.26 5.40
C THR A 163 7.49 -12.26 5.84
N TYR A 164 6.48 -12.05 5.00
CA TYR A 164 5.33 -11.18 5.29
C TYR A 164 4.62 -11.52 6.61
N ARG A 165 4.82 -12.73 7.15
CA ARG A 165 4.27 -13.18 8.45
C ARG A 165 4.89 -12.42 9.64
N HIS A 166 6.09 -11.87 9.47
CA HIS A 166 6.85 -11.21 10.52
C HIS A 166 6.75 -9.67 10.49
N TYR A 167 5.85 -9.12 9.65
CA TYR A 167 5.76 -7.67 9.45
C TYR A 167 5.55 -6.88 10.76
N ARG A 168 4.84 -7.45 11.73
CA ARG A 168 4.61 -6.83 13.05
C ARG A 168 5.90 -6.62 13.84
N ALA A 169 6.79 -7.61 13.85
CA ALA A 169 8.08 -7.50 14.51
C ALA A 169 8.94 -6.39 13.89
N LEU A 170 8.80 -6.16 12.57
CA LEU A 170 9.50 -5.09 11.86
C LEU A 170 8.91 -3.70 12.13
N LEU A 171 7.59 -3.60 12.28
CA LEU A 171 6.94 -2.33 12.66
C LEU A 171 7.46 -1.80 13.99
N GLN A 172 7.69 -2.68 14.97
CA GLN A 172 8.23 -2.31 16.29
C GLN A 172 9.67 -1.78 16.23
N ARG A 173 10.43 -2.13 15.18
CA ARG A 173 11.83 -1.69 14.99
C ARG A 173 11.95 -0.37 14.22
N LEU A 174 10.85 0.17 13.69
CA LEU A 174 10.88 1.41 12.91
C LEU A 174 11.57 2.58 13.63
N PRO A 175 11.30 2.88 14.92
CA PRO A 175 11.80 4.09 15.59
C PRO A 175 13.33 4.25 15.58
N GLY A 176 14.12 3.18 15.37
CA GLY A 176 15.59 3.20 15.45
C GLY A 176 16.36 3.30 14.11
N SER A 177 15.70 3.35 12.95
CA SER A 177 16.40 3.30 11.65
C SER A 177 17.00 4.65 11.22
N ARG A 178 18.10 4.66 10.44
CA ARG A 178 18.62 5.85 9.75
C ARG A 178 17.59 6.37 8.74
N ARG A 179 17.34 7.67 8.74
CA ARG A 179 16.14 8.29 8.14
C ARG A 179 16.49 9.55 7.36
N THR A 180 15.93 9.67 6.17
CA THR A 180 15.90 10.93 5.43
C THR A 180 14.51 11.55 5.60
N VAL A 181 14.47 12.76 6.13
CA VAL A 181 13.23 13.54 6.28
C VAL A 181 13.09 14.47 5.07
N GLN A 182 11.93 14.44 4.45
CA GLN A 182 11.53 15.31 3.36
C GLN A 182 10.24 16.02 3.75
N ARG A 183 10.18 17.33 3.51
CA ARG A 183 8.98 18.15 3.72
C ARG A 183 8.55 18.74 2.39
N MET A 184 7.25 18.79 2.16
CA MET A 184 6.69 19.40 0.96
C MET A 184 5.31 19.98 1.24
N LYS A 185 4.97 21.05 0.52
CA LYS A 185 3.60 21.55 0.47
C LYS A 185 2.74 20.58 -0.34
N VAL A 186 1.50 20.39 0.09
CA VAL A 186 0.51 19.57 -0.61
C VAL A 186 -0.75 20.37 -0.87
N GLU A 187 -1.40 20.08 -1.99
CA GLU A 187 -2.67 20.70 -2.33
C GLU A 187 -3.76 20.22 -1.35
N PRO A 188 -4.77 21.04 -1.02
CA PRO A 188 -5.81 20.70 -0.03
C PRO A 188 -6.59 19.41 -0.33
N GLU A 189 -6.66 18.98 -1.59
CA GLU A 189 -7.36 17.76 -2.04
C GLU A 189 -6.44 16.54 -2.17
N THR A 190 -5.19 16.65 -1.69
CA THR A 190 -4.23 15.54 -1.73
C THR A 190 -4.62 14.49 -0.69
N GLU A 191 -4.85 13.27 -1.16
CA GLU A 191 -5.15 12.12 -0.32
C GLU A 191 -3.92 11.74 0.54
N PRO A 192 -4.14 11.17 1.75
CA PRO A 192 -3.09 10.77 2.69
C PRO A 192 -2.00 9.89 2.08
N GLY A 193 -2.43 9.05 1.14
CA GLY A 193 -1.68 7.93 0.64
C GLY A 193 -2.44 7.20 -0.47
N PHE A 194 -1.83 6.13 -0.93
CA PHE A 194 -2.29 5.38 -2.09
C PHE A 194 -3.59 4.60 -1.82
N LEU A 195 -3.70 3.93 -0.68
CA LEU A 195 -4.86 3.09 -0.36
C LEU A 195 -6.12 3.94 -0.18
N THR A 196 -6.00 5.08 0.49
CA THR A 196 -7.11 6.03 0.65
C THR A 196 -7.51 6.64 -0.70
N ALA A 197 -6.54 7.00 -1.55
CA ALA A 197 -6.84 7.47 -2.91
C ALA A 197 -7.59 6.42 -3.75
N VAL A 198 -7.19 5.14 -3.69
CA VAL A 198 -7.91 4.04 -4.37
C VAL A 198 -9.33 3.92 -3.84
N LYS A 199 -9.50 3.91 -2.52
CA LYS A 199 -10.81 3.80 -1.86
C LYS A 199 -11.73 4.96 -2.27
N SER A 200 -11.21 6.18 -2.28
CA SER A 200 -11.92 7.40 -2.67
C SER A 200 -12.44 7.31 -4.12
N LEU A 201 -11.59 6.88 -5.07
CA LEU A 201 -11.99 6.68 -6.47
C LEU A 201 -13.03 5.57 -6.65
N VAL A 202 -12.89 4.46 -5.92
CA VAL A 202 -13.87 3.36 -5.95
C VAL A 202 -15.22 3.82 -5.41
N GLN A 203 -15.23 4.53 -4.28
CA GLN A 203 -16.45 5.05 -3.67
C GLN A 203 -17.16 6.07 -4.56
N GLU A 204 -16.42 7.02 -5.15
CA GLU A 204 -16.99 7.98 -6.09
C GLU A 204 -17.62 7.26 -7.30
N ARG A 205 -16.97 6.22 -7.82
CA ARG A 205 -17.51 5.46 -8.96
C ARG A 205 -18.79 4.69 -8.61
N LEU A 206 -18.94 4.22 -7.38
CA LEU A 206 -20.13 3.47 -6.93
C LEU A 206 -21.36 4.37 -6.76
N VAL A 207 -21.19 5.68 -6.56
CA VAL A 207 -22.29 6.63 -6.34
C VAL A 207 -22.89 7.13 -7.67
N VAL A 208 -22.27 6.85 -8.82
CA VAL A 208 -22.76 7.31 -10.14
C VAL A 208 -24.10 6.63 -10.48
N PRO A 209 -25.21 7.38 -10.67
CA PRO A 209 -26.55 6.81 -10.86
C PRO A 209 -26.70 5.89 -12.07
N GLU A 210 -27.52 4.85 -11.92
CA GLU A 210 -28.02 4.03 -13.03
C GLU A 210 -28.77 4.90 -14.03
N GLY A 211 -28.15 5.17 -15.17
CA GLY A 211 -28.70 6.02 -16.24
C GLY A 211 -27.64 6.74 -17.07
N THR A 212 -26.47 7.01 -16.48
CA THR A 212 -25.27 7.51 -17.19
C THR A 212 -24.32 6.40 -17.63
N ALA A 213 -24.68 5.12 -17.39
CA ALA A 213 -23.88 3.94 -17.70
C ALA A 213 -23.47 3.78 -19.18
N GLY A 214 -24.06 4.55 -20.10
CA GLY A 214 -23.68 4.60 -21.52
C GLY A 214 -22.79 5.80 -21.93
N ARG A 215 -22.60 6.79 -21.06
CA ARG A 215 -21.63 7.88 -21.30
C ARG A 215 -20.50 7.72 -20.31
N ALA A 216 -19.39 7.13 -20.78
CA ALA A 216 -18.11 7.27 -20.12
C ALA A 216 -17.95 8.73 -19.69
N SER A 217 -17.78 8.98 -18.38
CA SER A 217 -17.38 10.30 -17.92
C SER A 217 -16.16 10.70 -18.75
N ARG A 218 -16.29 11.76 -19.57
CA ARG A 218 -15.23 12.19 -20.49
C ARG A 218 -13.94 12.56 -19.73
N ASN A 219 -14.05 12.83 -18.43
CA ASN A 219 -12.91 13.07 -17.56
C ASN A 219 -12.66 11.85 -16.66
N PRO A 220 -11.44 11.29 -16.69
CA PRO A 220 -11.05 10.24 -15.75
C PRO A 220 -11.07 10.80 -14.33
N LEU A 221 -11.62 10.05 -13.38
CA LEU A 221 -11.58 10.41 -11.97
C LEU A 221 -10.12 10.38 -11.51
N ARG A 222 -9.68 11.39 -10.75
CA ARG A 222 -8.30 11.51 -10.29
C ARG A 222 -8.22 11.88 -8.82
N ARG A 223 -7.12 11.47 -8.19
CA ARG A 223 -6.70 11.89 -6.85
C ARG A 223 -5.19 12.11 -6.84
N GLN A 224 -4.74 13.16 -6.18
CA GLN A 224 -3.33 13.27 -5.82
C GLN A 224 -3.11 12.56 -4.49
N PHE A 225 -1.93 12.01 -4.26
CA PHE A 225 -1.55 11.45 -2.96
C PHE A 225 -0.06 11.60 -2.69
N VAL A 226 0.31 11.57 -1.41
CA VAL A 226 1.72 11.59 -0.99
C VAL A 226 2.24 10.17 -0.84
N TYR A 227 3.44 9.91 -1.37
CA TYR A 227 4.15 8.67 -1.11
C TYR A 227 5.66 8.89 -1.15
N ALA A 228 6.32 8.52 -0.05
CA ALA A 228 7.78 8.58 0.11
C ALA A 228 8.37 9.97 -0.24
N GLY A 229 7.71 11.05 0.22
CA GLY A 229 8.16 12.44 0.03
C GLY A 229 7.99 12.99 -1.39
N ALA A 230 7.12 12.38 -2.19
CA ALA A 230 6.73 12.89 -3.49
C ALA A 230 5.21 12.86 -3.68
N THR A 231 4.71 13.77 -4.52
CA THR A 231 3.32 13.77 -4.97
C THR A 231 3.15 12.85 -6.16
N TRP A 232 2.08 12.05 -6.10
CA TRP A 232 1.66 11.13 -7.14
C TRP A 232 0.21 11.43 -7.53
N GLU A 233 -0.16 11.06 -8.74
CA GLU A 233 -1.54 11.08 -9.22
C GLU A 233 -2.00 9.64 -9.41
N LEU A 234 -3.18 9.31 -8.90
CA LEU A 234 -3.94 8.12 -9.21
C LEU A 234 -5.15 8.51 -10.06
N SER A 235 -5.38 7.80 -11.15
CA SER A 235 -6.53 8.03 -12.03
C SER A 235 -7.23 6.73 -12.41
N LEU A 236 -8.56 6.75 -12.41
CA LEU A 236 -9.41 5.72 -13.01
C LEU A 236 -9.62 6.08 -14.49
N HIS A 237 -8.86 5.43 -15.37
CA HIS A 237 -8.83 5.74 -16.80
C HIS A 237 -9.98 5.11 -17.57
N ASP A 238 -10.35 3.89 -17.21
CA ASP A 238 -11.43 3.16 -17.83
C ASP A 238 -12.22 2.41 -16.75
N SER A 239 -13.52 2.26 -16.96
CA SER A 239 -14.35 1.42 -16.11
C SER A 239 -15.56 0.86 -16.84
N GLY A 240 -15.79 -0.44 -16.66
CA GLY A 240 -16.95 -1.15 -17.20
C GLY A 240 -17.75 -1.83 -16.10
N LEU A 241 -19.08 -1.71 -16.16
CA LEU A 241 -19.99 -2.48 -15.31
C LEU A 241 -20.16 -3.88 -15.90
N LEU A 242 -20.02 -4.89 -15.04
CA LEU A 242 -20.30 -6.28 -15.32
C LEU A 242 -21.54 -6.68 -14.52
N ALA A 243 -22.61 -7.07 -15.20
CA ALA A 243 -23.90 -7.33 -14.57
C ALA A 243 -23.87 -8.50 -13.56
N ASP A 244 -23.05 -9.51 -13.83
CA ASP A 244 -22.89 -10.65 -12.95
C ASP A 244 -21.47 -11.20 -13.03
N VAL A 245 -20.83 -11.37 -11.87
CA VAL A 245 -19.47 -11.87 -11.77
C VAL A 245 -19.41 -13.05 -10.81
N MET A 246 -18.71 -14.08 -11.25
CA MET A 246 -18.27 -15.19 -10.41
C MET A 246 -16.77 -15.12 -10.16
N VAL A 247 -16.37 -15.28 -8.90
CA VAL A 247 -14.98 -15.40 -8.48
C VAL A 247 -14.84 -16.66 -7.64
N ARG A 248 -13.95 -17.57 -8.07
CA ARG A 248 -13.70 -18.86 -7.38
C ARG A 248 -15.00 -19.62 -7.03
N GLN A 249 -15.91 -19.72 -8.00
CA GLN A 249 -17.23 -20.36 -7.89
C GLN A 249 -18.24 -19.66 -6.96
N ARG A 250 -17.91 -18.50 -6.38
CA ARG A 250 -18.84 -17.67 -5.62
C ARG A 250 -19.38 -16.56 -6.51
N ARG A 251 -20.70 -16.41 -6.53
CA ARG A 251 -21.40 -15.32 -7.23
C ARG A 251 -21.39 -14.05 -6.39
N TYR A 252 -21.00 -12.93 -6.99
CA TYR A 252 -20.97 -11.60 -6.36
C TYR A 252 -22.00 -10.63 -6.95
N GLY A 253 -22.68 -11.01 -8.03
CA GLY A 253 -23.62 -10.12 -8.72
C GLY A 253 -22.87 -9.02 -9.49
N PRO A 254 -23.44 -7.81 -9.58
CA PRO A 254 -22.82 -6.70 -10.29
C PRO A 254 -21.45 -6.32 -9.73
N ALA A 255 -20.51 -6.06 -10.62
CA ALA A 255 -19.15 -5.62 -10.28
C ALA A 255 -18.63 -4.62 -11.31
N ILE A 256 -17.66 -3.80 -10.93
CA ILE A 256 -17.02 -2.83 -11.82
C ILE A 256 -15.58 -3.27 -12.05
N GLN A 257 -15.20 -3.36 -13.31
CA GLN A 257 -13.82 -3.51 -13.74
C GLN A 257 -13.26 -2.10 -13.99
N GLY A 258 -12.28 -1.68 -13.19
CA GLY A 258 -11.56 -0.43 -13.37
C GLY A 258 -10.11 -0.64 -13.81
N GLU A 259 -9.61 0.25 -14.67
CA GLU A 259 -8.20 0.38 -15.01
C GLU A 259 -7.63 1.65 -14.38
N PHE A 260 -6.65 1.46 -13.51
CA PHE A 260 -6.03 2.52 -12.72
C PHE A 260 -4.63 2.81 -13.24
N LYS A 261 -4.28 4.09 -13.28
CA LYS A 261 -2.93 4.56 -13.57
C LYS A 261 -2.40 5.36 -12.39
N ILE A 262 -1.15 5.11 -12.04
CA ILE A 262 -0.38 5.81 -11.04
C ILE A 262 0.72 6.55 -11.77
N ARG A 263 0.88 7.85 -11.49
CA ARG A 263 1.88 8.70 -12.13
C ARG A 263 2.66 9.47 -11.08
N ASN A 264 3.98 9.38 -11.11
CA ASN A 264 4.82 10.26 -10.30
C ASN A 264 4.81 11.66 -10.93
N MET A 265 4.46 12.70 -10.17
CA MET A 265 4.29 14.05 -10.73
C MET A 265 5.61 14.71 -11.13
N VAL A 266 6.72 14.28 -10.53
CA VAL A 266 8.07 14.80 -10.81
C VAL A 266 8.72 14.02 -11.97
N THR A 267 8.86 12.71 -11.81
CA THR A 267 9.59 11.86 -12.78
C THR A 267 8.75 11.44 -13.98
N ARG A 268 7.43 11.70 -13.94
CA ARG A 268 6.44 11.27 -14.96
C ARG A 268 6.38 9.76 -15.19
N LYS A 269 7.05 8.95 -14.36
CA LYS A 269 6.95 7.48 -14.43
C LYS A 269 5.52 7.06 -14.14
N GLU A 270 5.01 6.19 -14.99
CA GLU A 270 3.65 5.66 -14.91
C GLU A 270 3.66 4.17 -14.56
N THR A 271 2.61 3.73 -13.90
CA THR A 271 2.37 2.32 -13.58
C THR A 271 0.87 2.07 -13.59
N THR A 272 0.43 0.94 -14.13
CA THR A 272 -0.99 0.62 -14.26
C THR A 272 -1.34 -0.66 -13.52
N PHE A 273 -2.57 -0.72 -13.00
CA PHE A 273 -3.15 -1.95 -12.47
C PHE A 273 -4.64 -2.00 -12.79
N ARG A 274 -5.20 -3.20 -12.82
CA ARG A 274 -6.63 -3.42 -13.01
C ARG A 274 -7.22 -3.97 -11.73
N MET A 275 -8.43 -3.53 -11.41
CA MET A 275 -9.17 -4.03 -10.26
C MET A 275 -10.61 -4.30 -10.65
N LEU A 276 -11.08 -5.49 -10.28
CA LEU A 276 -12.49 -5.84 -10.29
C LEU A 276 -13.00 -5.70 -8.86
N TYR A 277 -14.03 -4.91 -8.63
CA TYR A 277 -14.59 -4.68 -7.31
C TYR A 277 -16.11 -4.78 -7.33
N ALA A 278 -16.69 -5.30 -6.24
CA ALA A 278 -18.12 -5.49 -6.14
C ALA A 278 -18.88 -4.16 -6.21
N ALA A 279 -20.00 -4.14 -6.93
CA ALA A 279 -20.94 -3.02 -6.97
C ALA A 279 -22.24 -3.31 -6.22
N GLY A 280 -22.51 -4.59 -5.91
CA GLY A 280 -23.70 -5.00 -5.18
C GLY A 280 -23.73 -4.53 -3.72
N ALA A 281 -24.94 -4.40 -3.18
CA ALA A 281 -25.22 -3.80 -1.87
C ALA A 281 -24.60 -4.51 -0.65
N LYS A 282 -24.26 -5.80 -0.76
CA LYS A 282 -23.75 -6.56 0.39
C LYS A 282 -22.32 -6.17 0.77
N GLU A 283 -21.47 -5.88 -0.22
CA GLU A 283 -20.04 -5.61 -0.01
C GLU A 283 -19.49 -4.60 -1.04
N PRO A 284 -20.13 -3.44 -1.24
CA PRO A 284 -19.78 -2.51 -2.32
C PRO A 284 -18.35 -2.00 -2.17
N GLY A 285 -17.62 -1.94 -3.28
CA GLY A 285 -16.23 -1.51 -3.36
C GLY A 285 -15.21 -2.55 -2.94
N THR A 286 -15.62 -3.74 -2.47
CA THR A 286 -14.69 -4.81 -2.09
C THR A 286 -13.93 -5.31 -3.33
N PRO A 287 -12.58 -5.25 -3.34
CA PRO A 287 -11.81 -5.83 -4.42
C PRO A 287 -12.04 -7.33 -4.49
N LEU A 288 -12.44 -7.82 -5.65
CA LEU A 288 -12.63 -9.24 -5.94
C LEU A 288 -11.40 -9.83 -6.64
N ARG A 289 -10.74 -9.02 -7.46
CA ARG A 289 -9.53 -9.38 -8.20
C ARG A 289 -8.69 -8.14 -8.48
N ILE A 290 -7.39 -8.23 -8.27
CA ILE A 290 -6.42 -7.16 -8.59
C ILE A 290 -5.33 -7.77 -9.48
N VAL A 291 -5.06 -7.13 -10.62
CA VAL A 291 -4.04 -7.56 -11.56
C VAL A 291 -3.03 -6.43 -11.75
N TYR A 292 -1.77 -6.73 -11.51
CA TYR A 292 -0.67 -5.78 -11.61
C TYR A 292 0.43 -6.33 -12.52
N ARG A 293 0.89 -5.51 -13.48
CA ARG A 293 1.98 -5.86 -14.40
C ARG A 293 3.17 -4.93 -14.20
N PRO A 294 4.09 -5.24 -13.26
CA PRO A 294 5.25 -4.38 -13.01
C PRO A 294 6.19 -4.28 -14.20
N ARG A 295 6.21 -5.31 -15.07
CA ARG A 295 6.98 -5.35 -16.31
C ARG A 295 6.18 -6.09 -17.37
N TRP A 296 6.48 -5.87 -18.65
CA TRP A 296 5.80 -6.55 -19.76
C TRP A 296 5.88 -8.09 -19.68
N TRP A 297 6.88 -8.62 -18.96
CA TRP A 297 7.11 -10.05 -18.77
C TRP A 297 6.70 -10.61 -17.39
N ILE A 298 6.09 -9.79 -16.51
CA ILE A 298 5.59 -10.22 -15.19
C ILE A 298 4.14 -9.76 -15.01
N GLU A 299 3.27 -10.66 -14.57
CA GLU A 299 1.94 -10.35 -14.05
C GLU A 299 1.77 -10.96 -12.66
N ILE A 300 1.22 -10.18 -11.74
CA ILE A 300 0.83 -10.60 -10.40
C ILE A 300 -0.67 -10.43 -10.31
N GLU A 301 -1.33 -11.47 -9.81
CA GLU A 301 -2.77 -11.51 -9.66
C GLU A 301 -3.14 -11.87 -8.22
N LEU A 302 -4.00 -11.05 -7.62
CA LEU A 302 -4.62 -11.30 -6.32
C LEU A 302 -6.09 -11.61 -6.55
N VAL A 303 -6.58 -12.72 -6.01
CA VAL A 303 -7.98 -13.13 -6.10
C VAL A 303 -8.55 -13.29 -4.71
N LEU A 304 -9.72 -12.70 -4.47
CA LEU A 304 -10.41 -12.77 -3.18
C LEU A 304 -10.69 -14.24 -2.82
N VAL A 305 -10.45 -14.56 -1.55
CA VAL A 305 -10.77 -15.87 -0.96
C VAL A 305 -11.63 -15.70 0.29
N ASN A 306 -12.34 -16.76 0.66
CA ASN A 306 -13.06 -16.81 1.92
C ASN A 306 -12.07 -16.94 3.09
N GLY A 307 -12.50 -16.55 4.30
CA GLY A 307 -11.67 -16.52 5.51
C GLY A 307 -10.97 -17.85 5.81
N ASP A 308 -11.68 -18.97 5.67
CA ASP A 308 -11.14 -20.31 5.97
C ASP A 308 -10.00 -20.74 5.02
N GLU A 309 -10.07 -20.31 3.75
CA GLU A 309 -9.02 -20.57 2.77
C GLU A 309 -7.84 -19.62 2.99
N ALA A 310 -8.12 -18.40 3.41
CA ALA A 310 -7.11 -17.41 3.76
C ALA A 310 -6.26 -17.81 4.95
N GLU A 311 -6.86 -18.30 6.03
CA GLU A 311 -6.11 -18.75 7.21
C GLU A 311 -5.13 -19.87 6.85
N ARG A 312 -5.54 -20.80 5.97
CA ARG A 312 -4.65 -21.87 5.47
C ARG A 312 -3.59 -21.35 4.52
N ALA A 313 -3.96 -20.48 3.56
CA ALA A 313 -3.05 -20.02 2.51
C ALA A 313 -2.07 -18.95 3.00
N LEU A 314 -2.45 -18.14 3.97
CA LEU A 314 -1.61 -17.06 4.49
C LEU A 314 -0.93 -17.43 5.79
N ALA A 315 -1.43 -18.42 6.57
CA ALA A 315 -1.06 -18.75 7.95
C ALA A 315 -0.59 -17.53 8.76
N LEU A 316 -1.30 -16.42 8.54
CA LEU A 316 -1.29 -15.24 9.38
C LEU A 316 -2.20 -15.65 10.53
N GLY A 317 -1.66 -15.81 11.75
CA GLY A 317 -2.48 -16.19 12.90
C GLY A 317 -3.73 -15.31 13.07
N PRO A 318 -4.71 -15.72 13.91
CA PRO A 318 -6.00 -15.06 14.03
C PRO A 318 -5.86 -13.55 14.26
N SER A 319 -6.70 -12.79 13.55
CA SER A 319 -6.78 -11.33 13.62
C SER A 319 -7.41 -10.88 14.95
N THR A 320 -6.62 -10.72 16.00
CA THR A 320 -7.10 -10.12 17.27
C THR A 320 -6.92 -8.60 17.24
N GLY A 321 -7.90 -7.87 16.71
CA GLY A 321 -8.08 -6.43 16.91
C GLY A 321 -7.26 -5.48 16.01
N PRO A 322 -7.54 -4.15 16.10
CA PRO A 322 -6.82 -3.12 15.36
C PRO A 322 -5.32 -3.12 15.73
N HIS A 323 -4.45 -3.01 14.72
CA HIS A 323 -3.01 -3.09 14.93
C HIS A 323 -2.49 -1.80 15.57
N VAL A 324 -1.70 -1.93 16.64
CA VAL A 324 -0.94 -0.81 17.21
C VAL A 324 0.23 -0.51 16.27
N VAL A 325 -0.02 0.31 15.26
CA VAL A 325 1.02 0.90 14.43
C VAL A 325 1.66 2.04 15.24
N PRO A 326 3.00 2.11 15.36
CA PRO A 326 3.68 3.21 16.03
C PRO A 326 3.61 4.46 15.15
N TRP A 327 2.46 5.14 15.20
CA TRP A 327 2.28 6.46 14.63
C TRP A 327 3.20 7.45 15.35
N GLN A 328 3.80 8.39 14.61
CA GLN A 328 4.58 9.45 15.24
C GLN A 328 3.60 10.41 15.91
N ARG A 329 3.61 10.47 17.24
CA ARG A 329 2.89 11.51 17.99
C ARG A 329 3.52 12.87 17.76
#